data_AF-A0ABD2QHF5-F1
#
_entry.id   AF-A0ABD2QHF5-F1
#
_cell.length_a   1.000
_cell.length_b   1.000
_cell.length_c   1.000
_cell.angle_alpha   90.00
_cell.angle_beta   90.00
_cell.angle_gamma   90.00
#
_symmetry.space_group_name_H-M   'P 1'
#
loop_
_entity.id
_entity.type
_entity.pdbx_description
1 polymer ?
#
loop_
_entity_poly.entity_id
_entity_poly.type
_entity_poly.pdbx_seq_one_letter_code
_entity_poly.pdbx_strand_id
1 'polypeptide(L)'
;MHPAHFCLLHTAAVFSQDKLIVGLTPNRLLEKKLLGQLISPIGFRMKLVREFLVEIGLDPSMIDLIELNDSFGPPGYEKNFQCIICSPETEPSCVKLNEHRKKQGLPELEIKQIPILSSSSSQMQLEQILPEPVKGTKMSSSLLRTLQLGSVLKPRHARSAQRKPFIIGLIGCAGSGKSSLVEKIKGTECYHDLVREFGSDEILDESGQIDRKKLGAIVFADKQSLQKLNNLVWPHIQRMALQAVNEITKKSDSPGSEVIMLDAAILLQAGWDSMCDEIWVSVVTRDEAMRRIRERSQNTVTEERAESILAAQAESIREVTASGAECADWWTVCQKNSTFGPISKASVVFSTEWSHEFTRFQVANALDSLFDYLNNSLQ
;
A
#
# COMPACT_ATOMS: atom_id res chain seq x y z
N MET A 1 5.70 -1.16 16.05
CA MET A 1 5.43 0.16 16.65
C MET A 1 6.61 1.08 16.39
N HIS A 2 6.43 2.41 16.50
CA HIS A 2 7.54 3.38 16.37
C HIS A 2 8.21 3.61 17.75
N PRO A 3 9.54 3.84 17.84
CA PRO A 3 10.27 4.31 19.04
C PRO A 3 9.51 5.27 19.98
N ALA A 4 8.99 6.39 19.46
CA ALA A 4 8.10 7.31 20.17
C ALA A 4 6.97 6.63 20.97
N HIS A 5 6.20 5.74 20.32
CA HIS A 5 5.12 5.01 21.00
C HIS A 5 5.66 4.00 22.02
N PHE A 6 6.82 3.40 21.78
CA PHE A 6 7.46 2.52 22.77
C PHE A 6 7.79 3.29 24.05
N CYS A 7 8.40 4.48 23.95
CA CYS A 7 8.69 5.31 25.12
C CYS A 7 7.40 5.70 25.88
N LEU A 8 6.37 6.16 25.16
CA LEU A 8 5.10 6.56 25.78
C LEU A 8 4.42 5.38 26.50
N LEU A 9 4.34 4.21 25.86
CA LEU A 9 3.70 3.02 26.43
C LEU A 9 4.50 2.46 27.60
N HIS A 10 5.84 2.41 27.49
CA HIS A 10 6.70 1.95 28.58
C HIS A 10 6.55 2.84 29.82
N THR A 11 6.59 4.16 29.64
CA THR A 11 6.40 5.07 30.78
C THR A 11 4.98 4.97 31.33
N ALA A 12 3.95 4.88 30.48
CA ALA A 12 2.58 4.64 30.96
C ALA A 12 2.46 3.37 31.80
N ALA A 13 3.13 2.28 31.40
CA ALA A 13 3.18 1.04 32.17
C ALA A 13 3.85 1.24 33.54
N VAL A 14 4.97 1.97 33.61
CA VAL A 14 5.67 2.28 34.88
C VAL A 14 4.79 3.10 35.83
N PHE A 15 3.97 4.02 35.32
CA PHE A 15 3.07 4.85 36.15
C PHE A 15 1.75 4.16 36.51
N SER A 16 1.42 3.02 35.88
CA SER A 16 0.15 2.33 36.09
C SER A 16 0.22 1.42 37.30
N GLN A 17 -0.61 1.68 38.31
CA GLN A 17 -0.70 0.85 39.54
C GLN A 17 -1.86 -0.14 39.49
N ASP A 18 -3.03 0.30 39.00
CA ASP A 18 -4.24 -0.55 38.98
C ASP A 18 -4.63 -0.96 37.55
N LYS A 19 -4.65 -0.02 36.61
CA LYS A 19 -5.15 -0.25 35.25
C LYS A 19 -4.52 0.70 34.25
N LEU A 20 -4.17 0.18 33.08
CA LEU A 20 -3.69 0.94 31.94
C LEU A 20 -4.67 0.79 30.77
N ILE A 21 -5.24 1.92 30.34
CA ILE A 21 -6.10 1.98 29.16
C ILE A 21 -5.34 2.62 28.01
N VAL A 22 -5.25 1.93 26.87
CA VAL A 22 -4.64 2.45 25.65
C VAL A 22 -5.70 2.58 24.57
N GLY A 23 -5.90 3.81 24.11
CA GLY A 23 -6.80 4.14 23.00
C GLY A 23 -6.15 4.00 21.64
N LEU A 24 -6.75 3.21 20.76
CA LEU A 24 -6.32 3.05 19.37
C LEU A 24 -7.33 3.70 18.43
N THR A 25 -6.83 4.53 17.52
CA THR A 25 -7.64 5.17 16.48
C THR A 25 -8.13 4.12 15.46
N PRO A 26 -9.45 3.97 15.20
CA PRO A 26 -10.00 3.05 14.20
C PRO A 26 -9.95 3.64 12.78
N ASN A 27 -10.24 2.80 11.77
CA ASN A 27 -10.10 3.14 10.34
C ASN A 27 -10.84 4.42 9.93
N ARG A 28 -12.07 4.63 10.44
CA ARG A 28 -12.91 5.82 10.18
C ARG A 28 -12.27 7.15 10.56
N LEU A 29 -11.34 7.14 11.52
CA LEU A 29 -10.62 8.34 11.98
C LEU A 29 -9.25 8.50 11.29
N LEU A 30 -8.93 7.65 10.31
CA LEU A 30 -7.61 7.57 9.66
C LEU A 30 -7.63 7.94 8.17
N GLU A 31 -8.80 8.21 7.58
CA GLU A 31 -8.99 8.45 6.14
C GLU A 31 -8.10 9.55 5.57
N LYS A 32 -7.90 10.63 6.32
CA LYS A 32 -7.10 11.79 5.89
C LYS A 32 -5.62 11.66 6.23
N LYS A 33 -5.17 10.55 6.82
CA LYS A 33 -3.75 10.39 7.16
C LYS A 33 -2.93 10.11 5.90
N LEU A 34 -1.82 10.84 5.77
CA LEU A 34 -0.80 10.57 4.75
C LEU A 34 -0.43 9.09 4.73
N LEU A 35 -0.44 8.46 3.54
CA LEU A 35 -0.20 7.01 3.38
C LEU A 35 -1.08 6.14 4.31
N GLY A 36 -2.36 6.49 4.48
CA GLY A 36 -3.32 5.75 5.30
C GLY A 36 -3.47 4.28 4.90
N GLN A 37 -3.32 3.98 3.61
CA GLN A 37 -3.32 2.63 3.06
C GLN A 37 -2.25 1.72 3.68
N LEU A 38 -1.13 2.28 4.15
CA LEU A 38 -0.04 1.54 4.79
C LEU A 38 -0.20 1.37 6.31
N ILE A 39 -1.31 1.81 6.89
CA ILE A 39 -1.60 1.52 8.30
C ILE A 39 -1.91 0.02 8.44
N SER A 40 -1.69 -0.57 9.61
CA SER A 40 -2.12 -1.93 9.89
C SER A 40 -3.54 -2.00 10.48
N PRO A 41 -4.28 -3.10 10.23
CA PRO A 41 -5.59 -3.33 10.84
C PRO A 41 -5.57 -3.10 12.35
N ILE A 42 -6.67 -2.57 12.91
CA ILE A 42 -6.74 -2.25 14.34
C ILE A 42 -6.48 -3.48 15.21
N GLY A 43 -7.05 -4.63 14.87
CA GLY A 43 -6.80 -5.88 15.60
C GLY A 43 -5.32 -6.27 15.64
N PHE A 44 -4.58 -6.08 14.53
CA PHE A 44 -3.14 -6.32 14.51
C PHE A 44 -2.38 -5.31 15.37
N ARG A 45 -2.77 -4.02 15.33
CA ARG A 45 -2.16 -2.98 16.19
C ARG A 45 -2.43 -3.23 17.68
N MET A 46 -3.65 -3.63 18.03
CA MET A 46 -4.02 -3.99 19.41
C MET A 46 -3.20 -5.18 19.89
N LYS A 47 -3.08 -6.23 19.05
CA LYS A 47 -2.24 -7.39 19.34
C LYS A 47 -0.79 -6.97 19.64
N LEU A 48 -0.17 -6.16 18.77
CA LEU A 48 1.20 -5.67 18.99
C LEU A 48 1.37 -4.84 20.27
N VAL A 49 0.42 -3.96 20.57
CA VAL A 49 0.45 -3.16 21.81
C VAL A 49 0.33 -4.06 23.02
N ARG A 50 -0.58 -5.04 22.99
CA ARG A 50 -0.76 -6.00 24.09
C ARG A 50 0.49 -6.83 24.31
N GLU A 51 1.03 -7.44 23.25
CA GLU A 51 2.26 -8.25 23.32
C GLU A 51 3.40 -7.45 23.94
N PHE A 52 3.63 -6.22 23.47
CA PHE A 52 4.65 -5.35 24.03
C PHE A 52 4.44 -5.02 25.51
N LEU A 53 3.22 -4.65 25.92
CA LEU A 53 2.93 -4.32 27.32
C LEU A 53 3.14 -5.52 28.27
N VAL A 54 2.82 -6.73 27.79
CA VAL A 54 3.09 -7.97 28.52
C VAL A 54 4.59 -8.26 28.57
N GLU A 55 5.33 -8.06 27.47
CA GLU A 55 6.78 -8.27 27.41
C GLU A 55 7.56 -7.37 28.37
N ILE A 56 7.11 -6.13 28.61
CA ILE A 56 7.72 -5.22 29.59
C ILE A 56 7.27 -5.50 31.04
N GLY A 57 6.49 -6.56 31.27
CA GLY A 57 6.16 -7.07 32.60
C GLY A 57 4.82 -6.60 33.19
N LEU A 58 3.94 -5.99 32.40
CA LEU A 58 2.62 -5.57 32.87
C LEU A 58 1.64 -6.75 32.86
N ASP A 59 0.85 -6.92 33.93
CA ASP A 59 -0.11 -8.02 34.03
C ASP A 59 -1.23 -7.88 32.96
N PRO A 60 -1.56 -8.94 32.19
CA PRO A 60 -2.61 -8.90 31.19
C PRO A 60 -3.98 -8.40 31.69
N SER A 61 -4.32 -8.62 32.96
CA SER A 61 -5.57 -8.18 33.58
C SER A 61 -5.63 -6.66 33.83
N MET A 62 -4.49 -5.98 33.84
CA MET A 62 -4.40 -4.53 33.98
C MET A 62 -4.52 -3.79 32.64
N ILE A 63 -4.49 -4.51 31.51
CA ILE A 63 -4.39 -3.90 30.17
C ILE A 63 -5.74 -3.89 29.46
N ASP A 64 -6.29 -2.69 29.29
CA ASP A 64 -7.48 -2.46 28.48
C ASP A 64 -7.10 -1.75 27.17
N LEU A 65 -7.39 -2.40 26.05
CA LEU A 65 -7.22 -1.83 24.72
C LEU A 65 -8.58 -1.49 24.15
N ILE A 66 -8.77 -0.23 23.79
CA ILE A 66 -10.06 0.30 23.35
C ILE A 66 -9.95 0.98 21.99
N GLU A 67 -11.02 0.92 21.21
CA GLU A 67 -11.15 1.71 20.00
C GLU A 67 -11.68 3.11 20.33
N LEU A 68 -11.05 4.13 19.77
CA LEU A 68 -11.49 5.50 19.98
C LEU A 68 -12.71 5.84 19.12
N ASN A 69 -13.70 6.48 19.76
CA ASN A 69 -14.89 6.99 19.07
C ASN A 69 -14.74 8.44 18.62
N ASP A 70 -13.84 9.19 19.24
CA ASP A 70 -13.59 10.61 19.01
C ASP A 70 -12.14 10.98 19.40
N SER A 71 -11.85 12.28 19.42
CA SER A 71 -10.54 12.85 19.73
C SER A 71 -10.16 12.83 21.23
N PHE A 72 -11.12 12.62 22.13
CA PHE A 72 -10.94 12.67 23.59
C PHE A 72 -10.88 11.27 24.23
N GLY A 73 -11.62 10.31 23.68
CA GLY A 73 -11.73 8.95 24.19
C GLY A 73 -12.43 8.86 25.55
N PRO A 74 -12.44 7.67 26.20
CA PRO A 74 -13.04 7.48 27.52
C PRO A 74 -12.54 8.44 28.62
N PRO A 75 -11.26 8.89 28.62
CA PRO A 75 -10.82 9.93 29.53
C PRO A 75 -11.57 11.26 29.37
N GLY A 76 -12.34 11.49 28.30
CA GLY A 76 -13.21 12.67 28.19
C GLY A 76 -14.48 12.60 29.04
N TYR A 77 -14.91 11.40 29.43
CA TYR A 77 -16.27 11.12 29.91
C TYR A 77 -16.32 10.38 31.25
N GLU A 78 -15.23 9.72 31.64
CA GLU A 78 -15.18 8.89 32.86
C GLU A 78 -14.36 9.53 33.98
N LYS A 79 -14.77 9.30 35.23
CA LYS A 79 -14.12 9.88 36.42
C LYS A 79 -12.87 9.15 36.88
N ASN A 80 -12.71 7.88 36.49
CA ASN A 80 -11.74 6.95 37.08
C ASN A 80 -10.31 7.10 36.53
N PHE A 81 -10.03 8.18 35.79
CA PHE A 81 -8.74 8.47 35.20
C PHE A 81 -8.03 9.56 36.01
N GLN A 82 -6.77 9.30 36.36
CA GLN A 82 -5.95 10.22 37.16
C GLN A 82 -4.81 10.85 36.34
N CYS A 83 -4.29 10.16 35.34
CA CYS A 83 -3.10 10.59 34.61
C CYS A 83 -3.23 10.35 33.09
N ILE A 84 -2.62 11.21 32.29
CA ILE A 84 -2.43 11.04 30.85
C ILE A 84 -0.96 11.28 30.49
N ILE A 85 -0.40 10.36 29.71
CA ILE A 85 0.98 10.43 29.22
C ILE A 85 0.98 11.00 27.80
N CYS A 86 1.80 12.01 27.52
CA CYS A 86 1.92 12.61 26.19
C CYS A 86 3.35 13.02 25.82
N SER A 87 3.57 13.27 24.53
CA SER A 87 4.77 13.92 24.03
C SER A 87 4.61 15.44 24.01
N PRO A 88 5.69 16.23 23.88
CA PRO A 88 5.59 17.68 23.77
C PRO A 88 4.69 18.16 22.63
N GLU A 89 4.69 17.45 21.51
CA GLU A 89 3.88 17.79 20.34
C GLU A 89 2.38 17.52 20.56
N THR A 90 2.04 16.61 21.48
CA THR A 90 0.65 16.19 21.73
C THR A 90 0.05 16.81 22.99
N GLU A 91 0.87 17.44 23.84
CA GLU A 91 0.45 18.15 25.05
C GLU A 91 -0.69 19.18 24.83
N PRO A 92 -0.71 20.01 23.76
CA PRO A 92 -1.82 20.93 23.53
C PRO A 92 -3.18 20.23 23.40
N SER A 93 -3.19 18.96 22.98
CA SER A 93 -4.41 18.16 22.88
C SER A 93 -4.84 17.62 24.25
N CYS A 94 -3.89 17.28 25.13
CA CYS A 94 -4.17 16.90 26.51
C CYS A 94 -4.71 18.07 27.35
N VAL A 95 -4.23 19.29 27.10
CA VAL A 95 -4.78 20.50 27.72
C VAL A 95 -6.25 20.68 27.32
N LYS A 96 -6.57 20.58 26.03
CA LYS A 96 -7.95 20.64 25.53
C LYS A 96 -8.85 19.55 26.12
N LEU A 97 -8.31 18.36 26.38
CA LEU A 97 -9.02 17.29 27.08
C LEU A 97 -9.39 17.69 28.51
N ASN A 98 -8.47 18.29 29.27
CA ASN A 98 -8.76 18.79 30.62
C ASN A 98 -9.79 19.94 30.59
N GLU A 99 -9.73 20.84 29.61
CA GLU A 99 -10.77 21.86 29.42
C GLU A 99 -12.15 21.23 29.15
N HIS A 100 -12.21 20.16 28.36
CA HIS A 100 -13.44 19.41 28.12
C HIS A 100 -13.95 18.73 29.40
N ARG A 101 -13.07 18.06 30.15
CA ARG A 101 -13.39 17.43 31.44
C ARG A 101 -13.94 18.44 32.44
N LYS A 102 -13.34 19.63 32.53
CA LYS A 102 -13.79 20.72 33.40
C LYS A 102 -15.21 21.19 33.05
N LYS A 103 -15.52 21.32 31.75
CA LYS A 103 -16.88 21.67 31.28
C LYS A 103 -17.92 20.61 31.66
N GLN A 104 -17.51 19.35 31.77
CA GLN A 104 -18.37 18.22 32.16
C GLN A 104 -18.39 17.96 33.68
N GLY A 105 -17.71 18.78 34.49
CA GLY A 105 -17.61 18.59 35.94
C GLY A 105 -16.77 17.37 36.36
N LEU A 106 -15.83 16.95 35.51
CA LEU A 106 -14.89 15.86 35.77
C LEU A 106 -13.56 16.40 36.33
N PRO A 107 -12.86 15.64 37.19
CA PRO A 107 -11.56 16.04 37.73
C PRO A 107 -10.50 16.16 36.63
N GLU A 108 -9.58 17.10 36.73
CA GLU A 108 -8.49 17.24 35.75
C GLU A 108 -7.51 16.05 35.83
N LEU A 109 -6.97 15.64 34.68
CA LEU A 109 -5.94 14.61 34.59
C LEU A 109 -4.57 15.24 34.82
N GLU A 110 -3.71 14.55 35.55
CA GLU A 110 -2.29 14.89 35.61
C GLU A 110 -1.64 14.60 34.25
N ILE A 111 -1.16 15.65 33.57
CA ILE A 111 -0.47 15.52 32.29
C ILE A 111 1.03 15.27 32.57
N LYS A 112 1.53 14.10 32.17
CA LYS A 112 2.97 13.78 32.22
C LYS A 112 3.56 13.84 30.82
N GLN A 113 4.39 14.84 30.58
CA GLN A 113 5.10 15.02 29.32
C GLN A 113 6.41 14.20 29.31
N ILE A 114 6.67 13.50 28.20
CA ILE A 114 7.92 12.72 28.01
C ILE A 114 8.67 13.23 26.79
N PRO A 115 9.89 13.76 26.96
CA PRO A 115 10.73 14.15 25.83
C PRO A 115 11.18 12.90 25.06
N ILE A 116 10.88 12.86 23.77
CA ILE A 116 11.28 11.77 22.88
C ILE A 116 12.60 12.19 22.22
N LEU A 117 13.68 11.44 22.48
CA LEU A 117 14.99 11.71 21.89
C LEU A 117 14.93 11.49 20.36
N SER A 118 15.35 12.51 19.60
CA SER A 118 15.50 12.41 18.14
C SER A 118 16.82 11.70 17.78
N SER A 119 16.78 10.78 16.82
CA SER A 119 17.96 10.12 16.28
C SER A 119 18.86 11.05 15.47
N SER A 120 20.14 10.71 15.42
CA SER A 120 21.34 11.44 14.98
C SER A 120 21.47 11.88 13.51
N SER A 121 22.49 12.71 13.27
CA SER A 121 23.16 13.25 12.07
C SER A 121 22.84 12.70 10.66
N SER A 122 22.48 11.43 10.52
CA SER A 122 22.09 10.81 9.23
C SER A 122 20.75 11.34 8.68
N GLN A 123 19.94 11.99 9.52
CA GLN A 123 18.67 12.61 9.12
C GLN A 123 18.83 13.84 8.23
N MET A 124 19.94 14.58 8.31
CA MET A 124 20.12 15.85 7.60
C MET A 124 20.21 15.72 6.07
N GLN A 125 20.74 14.61 5.54
CA GLN A 125 20.75 14.36 4.10
C GLN A 125 19.38 13.90 3.57
N LEU A 126 18.65 13.11 4.36
CA LEU A 126 17.30 12.65 4.04
C LEU A 126 16.27 13.79 4.06
N GLU A 127 16.42 14.77 4.96
CA GLU A 127 15.53 15.94 5.07
C GLU A 127 15.40 16.75 3.77
N GLN A 128 16.43 16.77 2.92
CA GLN A 128 16.39 17.51 1.66
C GLN A 128 15.49 16.85 0.61
N ILE A 129 15.36 15.52 0.67
CA ILE A 129 14.67 14.70 -0.33
C ILE A 129 13.27 14.31 0.15
N LEU A 130 12.99 14.39 1.46
CA LEU A 130 11.68 14.09 2.04
C LEU A 130 10.59 15.05 1.52
N PRO A 131 9.36 14.54 1.31
CA PRO A 131 8.26 15.36 0.83
C PRO A 131 7.78 16.37 1.88
N GLU A 132 7.32 17.54 1.41
CA GLU A 132 6.90 18.68 2.23
C GLU A 132 5.97 18.34 3.42
N PRO A 133 4.99 17.41 3.32
CA PRO A 133 4.11 17.07 4.45
C PRO A 133 4.81 16.44 5.67
N VAL A 134 6.03 15.90 5.51
CA VAL A 134 6.80 15.27 6.60
C VAL A 134 8.18 15.89 6.79
N LYS A 135 8.54 16.86 5.97
CA LYS A 135 9.81 17.58 6.05
C LYS A 135 9.90 18.36 7.36
N GLY A 136 11.03 18.24 8.05
CA GLY A 136 11.23 18.85 9.38
C GLY A 136 10.39 18.22 10.51
N THR A 137 9.59 17.18 10.24
CA THR A 137 8.89 16.47 11.32
C THR A 137 9.85 15.53 12.05
N LYS A 138 9.92 15.65 13.37
CA LYS A 138 10.71 14.74 14.21
C LYS A 138 9.87 13.49 14.50
N MET A 139 10.37 12.31 14.11
CA MET A 139 9.92 10.99 14.59
C MET A 139 8.39 10.78 14.69
N SER A 140 7.68 10.95 13.55
CA SER A 140 6.22 10.78 13.47
C SER A 140 5.78 9.47 12.77
N SER A 141 4.56 9.01 13.06
CA SER A 141 3.97 7.85 12.36
C SER A 141 3.81 8.05 10.84
N SER A 142 3.66 9.30 10.38
CA SER A 142 3.64 9.64 8.96
C SER A 142 5.04 9.57 8.35
N LEU A 143 6.06 10.11 9.03
CA LEU A 143 7.45 10.03 8.58
C LEU A 143 7.91 8.57 8.40
N LEU A 144 7.67 7.69 9.37
CA LEU A 144 8.06 6.29 9.23
C LEU A 144 7.35 5.57 8.08
N ARG A 145 6.08 5.88 7.80
CA ARG A 145 5.38 5.31 6.65
C ARG A 145 5.99 5.79 5.34
N THR A 146 6.39 7.06 5.28
CA THR A 146 7.14 7.61 4.14
C THR A 146 8.50 6.92 3.97
N LEU A 147 9.23 6.66 5.06
CA LEU A 147 10.52 5.94 5.02
C LEU A 147 10.37 4.43 4.73
N GLN A 148 9.19 3.85 4.97
CA GLN A 148 8.90 2.46 4.59
C GLN A 148 8.71 2.26 3.09
N LEU A 149 8.52 3.34 2.33
CA LEU A 149 8.43 3.23 0.88
C LEU A 149 9.78 2.82 0.30
N GLY A 150 9.78 1.83 -0.58
CA GLY A 150 10.99 1.21 -1.10
C GLY A 150 11.69 0.26 -0.11
N SER A 151 11.14 0.06 1.10
CA SER A 151 11.62 -0.97 2.03
C SER A 151 10.85 -2.29 1.82
N VAL A 152 11.51 -3.41 2.12
CA VAL A 152 10.89 -4.73 2.07
C VAL A 152 9.86 -4.86 3.21
N LEU A 153 8.59 -5.03 2.84
CA LEU A 153 7.47 -5.15 3.79
C LEU A 153 7.24 -6.58 4.28
N LYS A 154 7.66 -7.58 3.48
CA LYS A 154 7.49 -9.00 3.77
C LYS A 154 8.81 -9.76 3.60
N PRO A 155 9.09 -10.76 4.45
CA PRO A 155 10.26 -11.61 4.25
C PRO A 155 10.22 -12.28 2.86
N ARG A 156 11.36 -12.30 2.18
CA ARG A 156 11.52 -12.98 0.89
C ARG A 156 11.48 -14.49 1.08
N HIS A 157 10.83 -15.20 0.16
CA HIS A 157 10.78 -16.65 0.21
C HIS A 157 12.15 -17.25 -0.14
N ALA A 158 12.70 -18.10 0.72
CA ALA A 158 14.03 -18.72 0.51
C ALA A 158 14.16 -19.46 -0.84
N ARG A 159 13.06 -19.99 -1.38
CA ARG A 159 13.05 -20.66 -2.70
C ARG A 159 13.24 -19.69 -3.87
N SER A 160 12.92 -18.41 -3.69
CA SER A 160 13.03 -17.40 -4.74
C SER A 160 14.47 -17.00 -5.03
N ALA A 161 15.37 -17.09 -4.04
CA ALA A 161 16.80 -16.80 -4.25
C ALA A 161 17.50 -17.76 -5.23
N GLN A 162 16.96 -18.96 -5.43
CA GLN A 162 17.56 -19.98 -6.29
C GLN A 162 16.98 -19.97 -7.72
N ARG A 163 15.91 -19.21 -7.97
CA ARG A 163 15.27 -19.11 -9.28
C ARG A 163 16.01 -18.07 -10.13
N LYS A 164 16.40 -18.47 -11.35
CA LYS A 164 16.95 -17.57 -12.38
C LYS A 164 16.09 -17.64 -13.65
N PRO A 165 15.63 -16.49 -14.18
CA PRO A 165 15.74 -15.15 -13.61
C PRO A 165 14.77 -14.97 -12.42
N PHE A 166 15.11 -14.08 -11.50
CA PHE A 166 14.24 -13.58 -10.44
C PHE A 166 13.21 -12.62 -11.05
N ILE A 167 11.92 -12.90 -10.87
CA ILE A 167 10.85 -12.15 -11.54
C ILE A 167 10.13 -11.24 -10.54
N ILE A 168 10.14 -9.94 -10.81
CA ILE A 168 9.43 -8.92 -10.02
C ILE A 168 8.16 -8.51 -10.78
N GLY A 169 6.99 -8.71 -10.19
CA GLY A 169 5.73 -8.20 -10.70
C GLY A 169 5.49 -6.77 -10.26
N LEU A 170 5.41 -5.82 -11.19
CA LEU A 170 5.14 -4.41 -10.91
C LEU A 170 3.66 -4.10 -11.14
N ILE A 171 2.99 -3.58 -10.10
CA ILE A 171 1.55 -3.24 -10.13
C ILE A 171 1.28 -1.85 -9.55
N GLY A 172 0.07 -1.32 -9.76
CA GLY A 172 -0.37 -0.04 -9.20
C GLY A 172 -1.68 0.47 -9.80
N CYS A 173 -2.28 1.51 -9.21
CA CYS A 173 -3.51 2.13 -9.73
C CYS A 173 -3.28 2.96 -11.01
N ALA A 174 -4.35 3.32 -11.73
CA ALA A 174 -4.28 4.24 -12.86
C ALA A 174 -3.64 5.57 -12.43
N GLY A 175 -2.88 6.18 -13.34
CA GLY A 175 -2.10 7.37 -13.00
C GLY A 175 -0.81 7.10 -12.22
N SER A 176 -0.58 5.90 -11.66
CA SER A 176 0.63 5.60 -10.89
C SER A 176 1.94 5.49 -11.71
N GLY A 177 1.89 5.72 -13.02
CA GLY A 177 3.09 5.82 -13.89
C GLY A 177 3.51 4.55 -14.63
N LYS A 178 2.66 3.51 -14.65
CA LYS A 178 2.90 2.24 -15.36
C LYS A 178 2.45 2.38 -16.81
N SER A 179 3.37 2.41 -17.75
CA SER A 179 3.07 2.56 -19.17
C SER A 179 3.64 1.39 -19.95
N SER A 180 2.75 0.50 -20.43
CA SER A 180 2.76 -0.17 -21.75
C SER A 180 2.43 -1.67 -21.68
N LEU A 181 1.53 -2.12 -22.59
CA LEU A 181 1.67 -3.34 -23.43
C LEU A 181 0.32 -3.71 -24.10
N VAL A 182 0.07 -3.30 -25.36
CA VAL A 182 -0.96 -3.95 -26.23
C VAL A 182 -0.68 -3.76 -27.73
N GLU A 183 0.57 -3.70 -28.21
CA GLU A 183 0.82 -3.42 -29.64
C GLU A 183 1.14 -4.65 -30.53
N LYS A 184 1.13 -5.87 -29.98
CA LYS A 184 1.56 -7.08 -30.72
C LYS A 184 0.63 -8.29 -30.55
N ILE A 185 -0.58 -8.25 -31.11
CA ILE A 185 -1.51 -9.41 -31.12
C ILE A 185 -1.81 -9.94 -32.55
N LYS A 186 -1.47 -9.21 -33.61
CA LYS A 186 -1.75 -9.62 -35.00
C LYS A 186 -0.97 -10.88 -35.39
N GLY A 187 -1.65 -11.89 -35.93
CA GLY A 187 -1.05 -13.15 -36.41
C GLY A 187 -0.82 -14.22 -35.33
N THR A 188 -1.41 -14.05 -34.14
CA THR A 188 -1.30 -15.02 -33.03
C THR A 188 -2.53 -15.93 -32.95
N GLU A 189 -2.41 -17.08 -32.28
CA GLU A 189 -3.53 -17.98 -31.96
C GLU A 189 -4.70 -17.23 -31.30
N CYS A 190 -4.37 -16.28 -30.41
CA CYS A 190 -5.31 -15.35 -29.76
C CYS A 190 -6.20 -14.58 -30.76
N TYR A 191 -5.63 -14.13 -31.90
CA TYR A 191 -6.41 -13.41 -32.92
C TYR A 191 -7.52 -14.29 -33.50
N HIS A 192 -7.23 -15.57 -33.78
CA HIS A 192 -8.23 -16.49 -34.33
C HIS A 192 -9.33 -16.83 -33.33
N ASP A 193 -8.98 -17.00 -32.05
CA ASP A 193 -9.96 -17.27 -31.01
C ASP A 193 -10.86 -16.06 -30.73
N LEU A 194 -10.33 -14.83 -30.82
CA LEU A 194 -11.13 -13.60 -30.71
C LEU A 194 -12.12 -13.45 -31.86
N VAL A 195 -11.69 -13.69 -33.10
CA VAL A 195 -12.57 -13.63 -34.28
C VAL A 195 -13.65 -14.70 -34.21
N ARG A 196 -13.33 -15.89 -33.69
CA ARG A 196 -14.31 -16.97 -33.50
C ARG A 196 -15.34 -16.62 -32.42
N GLU A 197 -14.93 -16.05 -31.30
CA GLU A 197 -15.83 -15.75 -30.17
C GLU A 197 -16.71 -14.53 -30.41
N PHE A 198 -16.15 -13.44 -30.97
CA PHE A 198 -16.85 -12.15 -31.09
C PHE A 198 -17.36 -11.84 -32.50
N GLY A 199 -17.03 -12.67 -33.50
CA GLY A 199 -17.50 -12.53 -34.88
C GLY A 199 -16.67 -11.58 -35.74
N SER A 200 -16.27 -12.03 -36.93
CA SER A 200 -15.42 -11.26 -37.85
C SER A 200 -16.01 -9.90 -38.22
N ASP A 201 -17.31 -9.83 -38.46
CA ASP A 201 -17.96 -8.62 -38.98
C ASP A 201 -18.11 -7.54 -37.89
N GLU A 202 -18.15 -7.97 -36.64
CA GLU A 202 -18.36 -7.11 -35.47
C GLU A 202 -17.07 -6.54 -34.93
N ILE A 203 -15.94 -7.27 -35.04
CA ILE A 203 -14.68 -6.85 -34.40
C ILE A 203 -13.56 -6.51 -35.38
N LEU A 204 -13.72 -6.73 -36.69
CA LEU A 204 -12.69 -6.42 -37.67
C LEU A 204 -12.94 -5.07 -38.37
N ASP A 205 -11.85 -4.41 -38.76
CA ASP A 205 -11.83 -3.30 -39.69
C ASP A 205 -11.70 -3.79 -41.15
N GLU A 206 -11.75 -2.87 -42.11
CA GLU A 206 -11.64 -3.15 -43.54
C GLU A 206 -10.31 -3.82 -43.93
N SER A 207 -9.29 -3.72 -43.08
CA SER A 207 -7.98 -4.36 -43.27
C SER A 207 -7.87 -5.74 -42.61
N GLY A 208 -8.97 -6.25 -42.04
CA GLY A 208 -9.03 -7.50 -41.29
C GLY A 208 -8.31 -7.43 -39.94
N GLN A 209 -8.07 -6.24 -39.39
CA GLN A 209 -7.49 -6.07 -38.06
C GLN A 209 -8.57 -5.89 -37.01
N ILE A 210 -8.27 -6.26 -35.76
CA ILE A 210 -9.20 -6.04 -34.65
C ILE A 210 -9.38 -4.54 -34.45
N ASP A 211 -10.60 -4.06 -34.71
CA ASP A 211 -11.04 -2.71 -34.38
C ASP A 211 -11.28 -2.62 -32.86
N ARG A 212 -10.33 -2.00 -32.17
CA ARG A 212 -10.38 -1.82 -30.70
C ARG A 212 -11.59 -1.03 -30.25
N LYS A 213 -12.12 -0.12 -31.07
CA LYS A 213 -13.30 0.67 -30.71
C LYS A 213 -14.54 -0.22 -30.74
N LYS A 214 -14.70 -1.04 -31.79
CA LYS A 214 -15.82 -1.99 -31.88
C LYS A 214 -15.75 -3.06 -30.79
N LEU A 215 -14.61 -3.74 -30.67
CA LEU A 215 -14.41 -4.75 -29.62
C LEU A 215 -14.60 -4.14 -28.23
N GLY A 216 -14.03 -2.95 -27.99
CA GLY A 216 -14.21 -2.19 -26.75
C GLY A 216 -15.68 -1.90 -26.44
N ALA A 217 -16.47 -1.48 -27.43
CA ALA A 217 -17.90 -1.22 -27.23
C ALA A 217 -18.67 -2.47 -26.80
N ILE A 218 -18.34 -3.64 -27.36
CA ILE A 218 -18.95 -4.92 -26.99
C ILE A 218 -18.56 -5.33 -25.56
N VAL A 219 -17.25 -5.38 -25.27
CA VAL A 219 -16.78 -5.92 -24.00
C VAL A 219 -16.97 -4.97 -22.82
N PHE A 220 -17.03 -3.66 -23.03
CA PHE A 220 -17.32 -2.71 -21.94
C PHE A 220 -18.81 -2.48 -21.72
N ALA A 221 -19.69 -2.90 -22.64
CA ALA A 221 -21.14 -2.89 -22.43
C ALA A 221 -21.63 -4.08 -21.60
N ASP A 222 -20.90 -5.21 -21.62
CA ASP A 222 -21.30 -6.44 -20.92
C ASP A 222 -20.13 -7.08 -20.16
N LYS A 223 -20.33 -7.29 -18.85
CA LYS A 223 -19.34 -7.89 -17.96
C LYS A 223 -19.00 -9.33 -18.36
N GLN A 224 -19.96 -10.11 -18.88
CA GLN A 224 -19.68 -11.48 -19.32
C GLN A 224 -18.78 -11.50 -20.56
N SER A 225 -19.02 -10.60 -21.51
CA SER A 225 -18.19 -10.41 -22.69
C SER A 225 -16.76 -9.98 -22.34
N LEU A 226 -16.59 -9.10 -21.35
CA LEU A 226 -15.26 -8.75 -20.82
C LEU A 226 -14.55 -9.96 -20.21
N GLN A 227 -15.26 -10.78 -19.43
CA GLN A 227 -14.69 -11.99 -18.83
C GLN A 227 -14.26 -13.00 -19.91
N LYS A 228 -15.08 -13.21 -20.94
CA LYS A 228 -14.73 -14.04 -22.10
C LYS A 228 -13.48 -13.54 -22.81
N LEU A 229 -13.41 -12.23 -23.08
CA LEU A 229 -12.22 -11.60 -23.67
C LEU A 229 -10.97 -11.88 -22.82
N ASN A 230 -11.06 -11.63 -21.51
CA ASN A 230 -9.97 -11.83 -20.58
C ASN A 230 -9.51 -13.30 -20.53
N ASN A 231 -10.44 -14.24 -20.47
CA ASN A 231 -10.14 -15.68 -20.43
C ASN A 231 -9.43 -16.17 -21.69
N LEU A 232 -9.72 -15.58 -22.86
CA LEU A 232 -9.01 -15.87 -24.10
C LEU A 232 -7.64 -15.20 -24.11
N VAL A 233 -7.58 -13.90 -23.81
CA VAL A 233 -6.38 -13.08 -24.04
C VAL A 233 -5.30 -13.32 -22.99
N TRP A 234 -5.64 -13.46 -21.71
CA TRP A 234 -4.67 -13.50 -20.62
C TRP A 234 -3.70 -14.69 -20.69
N PRO A 235 -4.13 -15.94 -20.98
CA PRO A 235 -3.21 -17.06 -21.13
C PRO A 235 -2.18 -16.85 -22.25
N HIS A 236 -2.57 -16.20 -23.35
CA HIS A 236 -1.64 -15.88 -24.45
C HIS A 236 -0.64 -14.81 -24.03
N ILE A 237 -1.08 -13.73 -23.37
CA ILE A 237 -0.17 -12.69 -22.87
C ILE A 237 0.81 -13.28 -21.85
N GLN A 238 0.34 -14.14 -20.94
CA GLN A 238 1.19 -14.82 -19.97
C GLN A 238 2.27 -15.66 -20.66
N ARG A 239 1.89 -16.43 -21.69
CA ARG A 239 2.83 -17.24 -22.49
C ARG A 239 3.88 -16.37 -23.18
N MET A 240 3.47 -15.26 -23.79
CA MET A 240 4.37 -14.31 -24.44
C MET A 240 5.34 -13.66 -23.43
N ALA A 241 4.85 -13.31 -22.25
CA ALA A 241 5.69 -12.75 -21.18
C ALA A 241 6.75 -13.77 -20.71
N LEU A 242 6.36 -15.03 -20.50
CA LEU A 242 7.29 -16.10 -20.14
C LEU A 242 8.31 -16.41 -21.26
N GLN A 243 7.90 -16.34 -22.52
CA GLN A 243 8.81 -16.47 -23.66
C GLN A 243 9.83 -15.32 -23.70
N ALA A 244 9.38 -14.07 -23.55
CA ALA A 244 10.26 -12.91 -23.48
C ALA A 244 11.25 -13.01 -22.31
N VAL A 245 10.78 -13.44 -21.13
CA VAL A 245 11.62 -13.75 -19.97
C VAL A 245 12.72 -14.75 -20.35
N ASN A 246 12.35 -15.90 -20.93
CA ASN A 246 13.30 -16.94 -21.32
C ASN A 246 14.31 -16.46 -22.38
N GLU A 247 13.88 -15.64 -23.34
CA GLU A 247 14.77 -15.07 -24.36
C GLU A 247 15.78 -14.08 -23.76
N ILE A 248 15.35 -13.24 -22.83
CA ILE A 248 16.23 -12.31 -22.09
C ILE A 248 17.25 -13.12 -21.30
N THR A 249 16.82 -14.16 -20.57
CA THR A 249 17.73 -15.02 -19.80
C THR A 249 18.77 -15.70 -20.68
N LYS A 250 18.39 -16.22 -21.85
CA LYS A 250 19.30 -16.90 -22.77
C LYS A 250 20.35 -15.98 -23.42
N LYS A 251 20.05 -14.69 -23.56
CA LYS A 251 20.95 -13.70 -24.20
C LYS A 251 21.98 -13.13 -23.24
N SER A 252 21.88 -13.48 -21.96
CA SER A 252 22.60 -12.81 -20.91
C SER A 252 23.65 -13.70 -20.27
N ASP A 253 24.90 -13.56 -20.71
CA ASP A 253 26.08 -14.15 -20.06
C ASP A 253 26.62 -13.28 -18.90
N SER A 254 25.89 -12.25 -18.49
CA SER A 254 26.35 -11.26 -17.50
C SER A 254 25.61 -11.37 -16.16
N PRO A 255 26.31 -11.25 -15.01
CA PRO A 255 25.74 -11.40 -13.66
C PRO A 255 24.69 -10.35 -13.24
N GLY A 256 24.32 -9.40 -14.11
CA GLY A 256 23.23 -8.43 -13.88
C GLY A 256 21.89 -8.78 -14.52
N SER A 257 21.80 -9.92 -15.21
CA SER A 257 20.59 -10.33 -15.96
C SER A 257 19.68 -11.27 -15.16
N GLU A 258 19.89 -11.26 -13.85
CA GLU A 258 19.24 -12.17 -12.91
C GLU A 258 17.91 -11.64 -12.42
N VAL A 259 17.54 -10.39 -12.74
CA VAL A 259 16.29 -9.77 -12.30
C VAL A 259 15.51 -9.23 -13.50
N ILE A 260 14.24 -9.62 -13.62
CA ILE A 260 13.32 -9.12 -14.65
C ILE A 260 12.11 -8.49 -13.98
N MET A 261 11.76 -7.27 -14.40
CA MET A 261 10.52 -6.60 -13.99
C MET A 261 9.42 -6.83 -15.02
N LEU A 262 8.33 -7.43 -14.58
CA LEU A 262 7.09 -7.59 -15.33
C LEU A 262 6.12 -6.45 -14.95
N ASP A 263 6.01 -5.43 -15.80
CA ASP A 263 4.99 -4.39 -15.65
C ASP A 263 3.64 -4.86 -16.20
N ALA A 264 2.68 -5.08 -15.31
CA ALA A 264 1.34 -5.50 -15.70
C ALA A 264 0.26 -4.87 -14.80
N ALA A 265 -0.59 -4.04 -15.39
CA ALA A 265 -1.69 -3.38 -14.69
C ALA A 265 -2.75 -4.35 -14.14
N ILE A 266 -2.86 -5.55 -14.73
CA ILE A 266 -3.82 -6.61 -14.40
C ILE A 266 -3.18 -7.81 -13.68
N LEU A 267 -1.94 -7.67 -13.21
CA LEU A 267 -1.14 -8.80 -12.73
C LEU A 267 -1.85 -9.62 -11.65
N LEU A 268 -2.49 -8.95 -10.68
CA LEU A 268 -3.24 -9.63 -9.61
C LEU A 268 -4.56 -10.22 -10.12
N GLN A 269 -5.24 -9.50 -11.03
CA GLN A 269 -6.50 -9.95 -11.60
C GLN A 269 -6.36 -11.20 -12.47
N ALA A 270 -5.23 -11.29 -13.17
CA ALA A 270 -4.91 -12.41 -14.03
C ALA A 270 -4.22 -13.58 -13.29
N GLY A 271 -4.00 -13.46 -11.97
CA GLY A 271 -3.31 -14.48 -11.16
C GLY A 271 -1.84 -14.67 -11.54
N TRP A 272 -1.24 -13.68 -12.20
CA TRP A 272 0.16 -13.73 -12.64
C TRP A 272 1.15 -13.47 -11.51
N ASP A 273 0.68 -13.06 -10.32
CA ASP A 273 1.53 -13.01 -9.13
C ASP A 273 2.16 -14.36 -8.78
N SER A 274 1.49 -15.47 -9.14
CA SER A 274 2.01 -16.83 -8.98
C SER A 274 3.31 -17.12 -9.75
N MET A 275 3.62 -16.34 -10.80
CA MET A 275 4.85 -16.49 -11.58
C MET A 275 5.94 -15.49 -11.18
N CYS A 276 5.67 -14.60 -10.23
CA CYS A 276 6.62 -13.64 -9.70
C CYS A 276 7.23 -14.13 -8.38
N ASP A 277 8.48 -13.80 -8.14
CA ASP A 277 9.17 -14.00 -6.87
C ASP A 277 8.86 -12.88 -5.87
N GLU A 278 8.64 -11.66 -6.37
CA GLU A 278 8.18 -10.51 -5.58
C GLU A 278 7.13 -9.68 -6.31
N ILE A 279 6.25 -9.05 -5.53
CA ILE A 279 5.28 -8.08 -6.04
C ILE A 279 5.63 -6.69 -5.53
N TRP A 280 5.83 -5.76 -6.45
CA TRP A 280 6.18 -4.38 -6.18
C TRP A 280 4.99 -3.50 -6.52
N VAL A 281 4.53 -2.69 -5.56
CA VAL A 281 3.26 -1.93 -5.68
C VAL A 281 3.50 -0.42 -5.64
N SER A 282 3.03 0.26 -6.69
CA SER A 282 2.96 1.73 -6.75
C SER A 282 1.63 2.22 -6.19
N VAL A 283 1.68 3.10 -5.19
CA VAL A 283 0.49 3.75 -4.62
C VAL A 283 0.56 5.26 -4.77
N VAL A 284 -0.59 5.89 -4.97
CA VAL A 284 -0.80 7.35 -4.89
C VAL A 284 -2.17 7.60 -4.26
N THR A 285 -2.38 8.79 -3.69
CA THR A 285 -3.72 9.18 -3.21
C THR A 285 -4.77 9.15 -4.34
N ARG A 286 -6.05 9.00 -3.98
CA ARG A 286 -7.16 9.01 -4.94
C ARG A 286 -7.18 10.32 -5.73
N ASP A 287 -7.01 11.44 -5.03
CA ASP A 287 -6.98 12.77 -5.61
C ASP A 287 -5.81 12.95 -6.58
N GLU A 288 -4.63 12.42 -6.24
CA GLU A 288 -3.48 12.44 -7.14
C GLU A 288 -3.69 11.56 -8.38
N ALA A 289 -4.29 10.37 -8.23
CA ALA A 289 -4.64 9.53 -9.37
C ALA A 289 -5.62 10.24 -10.32
N MET A 290 -6.65 10.90 -9.76
CA MET A 290 -7.62 11.72 -10.50
C MET A 290 -6.93 12.84 -11.28
N ARG A 291 -6.07 13.61 -10.60
CA ARG A 291 -5.32 14.71 -11.20
C ARG A 291 -4.51 14.22 -12.41
N ARG A 292 -3.78 13.11 -12.25
CA ARG A 292 -2.94 12.55 -13.32
C ARG A 292 -3.73 12.03 -14.52
N ILE A 293 -4.88 11.42 -14.29
CA ILE A 293 -5.76 10.96 -15.39
C ILE A 293 -6.20 12.17 -16.24
N ARG A 294 -6.63 13.24 -15.57
CA ARG A 294 -7.07 14.47 -16.25
C ARG A 294 -5.92 15.13 -17.01
N GLU A 295 -4.78 15.32 -16.37
CA GLU A 295 -3.60 15.95 -17.01
C GLU A 295 -3.11 15.18 -18.24
N ARG A 296 -3.01 13.84 -18.15
CA ARG A 296 -2.61 13.00 -19.29
C ARG A 296 -3.56 13.07 -20.46
N SER A 297 -4.84 13.28 -20.17
CA SER A 297 -5.87 13.47 -21.20
C SER A 297 -5.91 14.89 -21.77
N GLN A 298 -4.95 15.76 -21.42
CA GLN A 298 -5.00 17.19 -21.76
C GLN A 298 -6.31 17.86 -21.27
N ASN A 299 -6.82 17.42 -20.12
CA ASN A 299 -8.09 17.84 -19.52
C ASN A 299 -9.34 17.60 -20.39
N THR A 300 -9.28 16.66 -21.34
CA THR A 300 -10.46 16.27 -22.15
C THR A 300 -11.37 15.27 -21.43
N VAL A 301 -10.86 14.53 -20.45
CA VAL A 301 -11.65 13.60 -19.63
C VAL A 301 -12.33 14.37 -18.50
N THR A 302 -13.66 14.22 -18.37
CA THR A 302 -14.43 14.84 -17.28
C THR A 302 -14.11 14.19 -15.94
N GLU A 303 -14.47 14.87 -14.86
CA GLU A 303 -14.28 14.36 -13.50
C GLU A 303 -15.05 13.05 -13.30
N GLU A 304 -16.31 12.99 -13.71
CA GLU A 304 -17.14 11.78 -13.59
C GLU A 304 -16.54 10.60 -14.36
N ARG A 305 -15.94 10.88 -15.53
CA ARG A 305 -15.29 9.84 -16.33
C ARG A 305 -14.00 9.35 -15.69
N ALA A 306 -13.19 10.25 -15.12
CA ALA A 306 -12.00 9.87 -14.37
C ALA A 306 -12.35 9.05 -13.11
N GLU A 307 -13.41 9.44 -12.40
CA GLU A 307 -13.92 8.68 -11.26
C GLU A 307 -14.40 7.29 -11.66
N SER A 308 -15.13 7.18 -12.78
CA SER A 308 -15.57 5.90 -13.34
C SER A 308 -14.38 4.98 -13.66
N ILE A 309 -13.27 5.52 -14.18
CA ILE A 309 -12.04 4.74 -14.43
C ILE A 309 -11.45 4.21 -13.11
N LEU A 310 -11.33 5.07 -12.10
CA LEU A 310 -10.80 4.67 -10.79
C LEU A 310 -11.71 3.65 -10.10
N ALA A 311 -13.03 3.82 -10.18
CA ALA A 311 -14.01 2.90 -9.62
C ALA A 311 -13.95 1.52 -10.29
N ALA A 312 -13.84 1.47 -11.62
CA ALA A 312 -13.68 0.21 -12.34
C ALA A 312 -12.41 -0.54 -11.93
N GLN A 313 -11.31 0.18 -11.69
CA GLN A 313 -10.08 -0.43 -11.19
C GLN A 313 -10.15 -0.88 -9.73
N ALA A 314 -10.84 -0.11 -8.89
CA ALA A 314 -11.10 -0.48 -7.50
C ALA A 314 -11.91 -1.78 -7.44
N GLU A 315 -12.97 -1.88 -8.23
CA GLU A 315 -13.83 -3.05 -8.27
C GLU A 315 -13.06 -4.27 -8.79
N SER A 316 -12.34 -4.10 -9.91
CA SER A 316 -11.54 -5.16 -10.50
C SER A 316 -10.48 -5.72 -9.54
N ILE A 317 -9.82 -4.86 -8.75
CA ILE A 317 -8.84 -5.35 -7.77
C ILE A 317 -9.53 -5.96 -6.54
N ARG A 318 -10.69 -5.43 -6.15
CA ARG A 318 -11.47 -5.94 -5.02
C ARG A 318 -11.92 -7.36 -5.29
N GLU A 319 -12.44 -7.67 -6.48
CA GLU A 319 -12.88 -9.03 -6.85
C GLU A 319 -11.81 -10.10 -6.61
N VAL A 320 -10.54 -9.77 -6.79
CA VAL A 320 -9.43 -10.73 -6.67
C VAL A 320 -8.66 -10.66 -5.35
N THR A 321 -8.80 -9.57 -4.59
CA THR A 321 -8.07 -9.36 -3.34
C THR A 321 -8.94 -9.29 -2.09
N ALA A 322 -10.26 -9.22 -2.22
CA ALA A 322 -11.21 -9.24 -1.12
C ALA A 322 -11.65 -10.68 -0.83
N SER A 323 -10.89 -11.40 0.00
CA SER A 323 -11.32 -12.70 0.55
C SER A 323 -12.45 -12.52 1.60
N GLY A 324 -13.57 -11.91 1.22
CA GLY A 324 -14.75 -11.68 2.08
C GLY A 324 -14.78 -10.36 2.86
N ALA A 325 -13.87 -9.40 2.58
CA ALA A 325 -13.90 -8.06 3.18
C ALA A 325 -14.52 -7.05 2.20
N GLU A 326 -15.57 -6.32 2.60
CA GLU A 326 -16.38 -5.49 1.69
C GLU A 326 -15.64 -4.29 1.05
N CYS A 327 -14.46 -3.90 1.55
CA CYS A 327 -13.71 -2.75 1.04
C CYS A 327 -12.21 -3.03 1.07
N ALA A 328 -11.65 -3.62 0.03
CA ALA A 328 -10.21 -3.85 -0.09
C ALA A 328 -9.69 -3.51 -1.49
N ASP A 329 -9.57 -2.21 -1.79
CA ASP A 329 -9.05 -1.68 -3.06
C ASP A 329 -7.77 -0.86 -2.87
N TRP A 330 -7.31 -0.14 -3.89
CA TRP A 330 -6.06 0.65 -3.85
C TRP A 330 -5.99 1.73 -2.77
N TRP A 331 -7.13 2.24 -2.30
CA TRP A 331 -7.20 3.42 -1.41
C TRP A 331 -7.77 3.10 -0.03
N THR A 332 -8.17 1.85 0.19
CA THR A 332 -8.65 1.39 1.48
C THR A 332 -7.58 1.61 2.55
N VAL A 333 -7.96 2.20 3.68
CA VAL A 333 -7.07 2.39 4.84
C VAL A 333 -6.83 1.06 5.55
N CYS A 334 -5.66 0.90 6.16
CA CYS A 334 -5.31 -0.26 6.99
C CYS A 334 -4.98 -1.57 6.23
N GLN A 335 -4.22 -1.51 5.14
CA GLN A 335 -3.89 -2.68 4.33
C GLN A 335 -2.57 -3.36 4.69
N LYS A 336 -1.69 -2.71 5.45
CA LYS A 336 -0.41 -3.31 5.81
C LYS A 336 -0.63 -4.43 6.81
N ASN A 337 -0.13 -5.63 6.53
CA ASN A 337 -0.36 -6.84 7.35
C ASN A 337 -1.83 -7.26 7.43
N SER A 338 -2.69 -6.79 6.51
CA SER A 338 -4.00 -7.43 6.30
C SER A 338 -3.84 -8.73 5.52
N THR A 339 -4.93 -9.50 5.43
CA THR A 339 -5.05 -10.68 4.57
C THR A 339 -5.71 -10.37 3.21
N PHE A 340 -6.03 -9.10 2.95
CA PHE A 340 -6.83 -8.64 1.82
C PHE A 340 -6.28 -7.34 1.20
N GLY A 341 -6.61 -7.09 -0.06
CA GLY A 341 -6.21 -5.88 -0.80
C GLY A 341 -4.84 -5.99 -1.48
N PRO A 342 -4.51 -5.08 -2.42
CA PRO A 342 -3.28 -5.16 -3.23
C PRO A 342 -2.00 -5.01 -2.39
N ILE A 343 -1.99 -4.14 -1.39
CA ILE A 343 -0.84 -3.96 -0.48
C ILE A 343 -0.56 -5.23 0.33
N SER A 344 -1.59 -6.03 0.64
CA SER A 344 -1.38 -7.31 1.32
C SER A 344 -0.62 -8.32 0.46
N LYS A 345 -0.52 -8.12 -0.86
CA LYS A 345 0.26 -8.97 -1.77
C LYS A 345 1.67 -8.42 -2.02
N ALA A 346 1.93 -7.17 -1.64
CA ALA A 346 3.18 -6.47 -1.88
C ALA A 346 4.35 -7.03 -1.05
N SER A 347 5.49 -7.25 -1.71
CA SER A 347 6.81 -7.36 -1.10
C SER A 347 7.42 -5.98 -0.84
N VAL A 348 7.24 -5.04 -1.78
CA VAL A 348 7.69 -3.64 -1.68
C VAL A 348 6.55 -2.72 -2.10
N VAL A 349 6.40 -1.59 -1.40
CA VAL A 349 5.48 -0.52 -1.79
C VAL A 349 6.27 0.76 -2.02
N PHE A 350 5.95 1.51 -3.06
CA PHE A 350 6.52 2.81 -3.37
C PHE A 350 5.41 3.80 -3.75
N SER A 351 5.70 5.09 -3.64
CA SER A 351 4.81 6.15 -4.08
C SER A 351 5.54 7.08 -5.03
N THR A 352 4.84 7.41 -6.12
CA THR A 352 5.30 8.35 -7.13
C THR A 352 4.66 9.73 -6.96
N GLU A 353 3.93 9.97 -5.88
CA GLU A 353 3.15 11.20 -5.62
C GLU A 353 4.02 12.46 -5.52
N TRP A 354 5.28 12.31 -5.11
CA TRP A 354 6.19 13.42 -4.85
C TRP A 354 7.30 13.52 -5.91
N SER A 355 8.42 14.16 -5.55
CA SER A 355 9.51 14.44 -6.48
C SER A 355 10.09 13.18 -7.12
N HIS A 356 10.62 13.35 -8.34
CA HIS A 356 11.37 12.29 -9.03
C HIS A 356 12.58 11.82 -8.22
N GLU A 357 13.21 12.73 -7.48
CA GLU A 357 14.34 12.43 -6.59
C GLU A 357 13.94 11.49 -5.46
N PHE A 358 12.81 11.76 -4.80
CA PHE A 358 12.29 10.90 -3.75
C PHE A 358 11.83 9.54 -4.29
N THR A 359 11.32 9.50 -5.52
CA THR A 359 10.99 8.23 -6.20
C THR A 359 12.26 7.42 -6.47
N ARG A 360 13.34 8.05 -6.95
CA ARG A 360 14.64 7.39 -7.19
C ARG A 360 15.23 6.83 -5.91
N PHE A 361 15.15 7.58 -4.81
CA PHE A 361 15.59 7.12 -3.49
C PHE A 361 14.87 5.83 -3.07
N GLN A 362 13.54 5.79 -3.17
CA GLN A 362 12.74 4.59 -2.84
C GLN A 362 13.16 3.38 -3.71
N VAL A 363 13.35 3.58 -5.01
CA VAL A 363 13.73 2.52 -5.95
C VAL A 363 15.14 2.01 -5.66
N ALA A 364 16.10 2.90 -5.43
CA ALA A 364 17.46 2.52 -5.08
C ALA A 364 17.50 1.66 -3.82
N ASN A 365 16.81 2.10 -2.75
CA ASN A 365 16.73 1.35 -1.50
C ASN A 365 16.13 -0.06 -1.69
N ALA A 366 15.12 -0.20 -2.56
CA ALA A 366 14.50 -1.49 -2.85
C ALA A 366 15.44 -2.42 -3.63
N LEU A 367 16.16 -1.88 -4.61
CA LEU A 367 17.12 -2.62 -5.44
C LEU A 367 18.37 -3.03 -4.66
N ASP A 368 18.94 -2.13 -3.86
CA ASP A 368 20.10 -2.43 -3.02
C ASP A 368 19.79 -3.59 -2.07
N SER A 369 18.63 -3.51 -1.39
CA SER A 369 18.16 -4.61 -0.54
C SER A 369 17.99 -5.92 -1.32
N LEU A 370 17.49 -5.87 -2.56
CA LEU A 370 17.34 -7.05 -3.42
C LEU A 370 18.68 -7.67 -3.78
N PHE A 371 19.64 -6.87 -4.25
CA PHE A 371 20.95 -7.37 -4.62
C PHE A 371 21.71 -7.93 -3.41
N ASP A 372 21.60 -7.30 -2.24
CA ASP A 372 22.15 -7.85 -1.00
C ASP A 372 21.58 -9.23 -0.68
N TYR A 373 20.28 -9.42 -0.84
CA TYR A 373 19.65 -10.72 -0.61
C TYR A 373 20.08 -11.78 -1.61
N LEU A 374 20.13 -11.44 -2.89
CA LEU A 374 20.55 -12.37 -3.95
C LEU A 374 22.03 -12.77 -3.74
N ASN A 375 22.89 -11.82 -3.42
CA ASN A 375 24.31 -12.06 -3.17
C ASN A 375 24.55 -12.92 -1.92
N ASN A 376 23.84 -12.64 -0.83
CA ASN A 376 24.00 -13.40 0.43
C ASN A 376 23.38 -14.80 0.38
N SER A 377 22.44 -15.04 -0.55
CA SER A 377 21.83 -16.37 -0.72
C SER A 377 22.62 -17.30 -1.65
N LEU A 378 23.66 -16.76 -2.32
CA LEU A 378 24.59 -17.50 -3.18
C LEU A 378 25.87 -17.95 -2.45
N GLN A 379 26.08 -17.49 -1.21
CA GLN A 379 27.11 -17.98 -0.27
C GLN A 379 26.53 -19.10 0.60
#